data_AF-A0A519CAQ9-F1
#
_entry.id   AF-A0A519CAQ9-F1
#
_cell.length_a   1.000
_cell.length_b   1.000
_cell.length_c   1.000
_cell.angle_alpha   90.00
_cell.angle_beta   90.00
_cell.angle_gamma   90.00
#
_symmetry.space_group_name_H-M   'P 1'
#
loop_
_entity.id
_entity.type
_entity.pdbx_description
1 polymer ?
#
loop_
_entity_poly.entity_id
_entity_poly.type
_entity_poly.pdbx_seq_one_letter_code
_entity_poly.pdbx_strand_id
1 'polypeptide(L)'
;MVKLPVCFESKSTATALRSLLDELEYSYERKNVHRSYSSVAIVIALERTAMVYRYIIKNISATIDVWEERPNSGNITYIEARGEDNSKIKELLQKFSEKLPRKPWEYTITQKFRNGWFSQGIMGAKKSWQKVIG
;
A
#
# COMPACT_ATOMS: atom_id res chain seq x y z
N MET A 1 -27.11 30.26 0.67
CA MET A 1 -26.02 30.15 -0.32
C MET A 1 -26.03 28.74 -0.89
N VAL A 2 -26.15 28.59 -2.21
CA VAL A 2 -26.25 27.28 -2.87
C VAL A 2 -24.95 27.00 -3.61
N LYS A 3 -24.33 25.84 -3.33
CA LYS A 3 -23.11 25.35 -4.01
C LYS A 3 -23.39 23.93 -4.48
N LEU A 4 -23.42 23.73 -5.79
CA LEU A 4 -23.72 22.44 -6.39
C LEU A 4 -22.54 21.98 -7.25
N PRO A 5 -22.09 20.72 -7.10
CA PRO A 5 -21.10 20.15 -8.00
C PRO A 5 -21.73 19.89 -9.37
N VAL A 6 -20.95 20.10 -10.43
CA VAL A 6 -21.29 19.71 -11.80
C VAL A 6 -20.23 18.74 -12.30
N CYS A 7 -20.65 17.71 -13.04
CA CYS A 7 -19.76 16.65 -13.52
C CYS A 7 -19.00 17.01 -14.81
N PHE A 8 -19.21 18.20 -15.36
CA PHE A 8 -18.57 18.68 -16.58
C PHE A 8 -17.47 19.71 -16.27
N GLU A 9 -16.55 19.88 -17.22
CA GLU A 9 -15.49 20.88 -17.11
C GLU A 9 -16.03 22.30 -16.95
N SER A 10 -15.26 23.16 -16.28
CA SER A 10 -15.68 24.53 -15.99
C SER A 10 -15.95 25.34 -17.26
N LYS A 11 -15.14 25.16 -18.31
CA LYS A 11 -15.26 25.91 -19.58
C LYS A 11 -16.54 25.52 -20.35
N SER A 12 -16.83 24.23 -20.46
CA SER A 12 -18.03 23.74 -21.14
C SER A 12 -19.29 24.13 -20.36
N THR A 13 -19.27 23.99 -19.03
CA THR A 13 -20.37 24.44 -18.15
C THR A 13 -20.65 25.93 -18.30
N ALA A 14 -19.62 26.78 -18.30
CA ALA A 14 -19.80 28.23 -18.47
C ALA A 14 -20.38 28.59 -19.85
N THR A 15 -20.04 27.83 -20.89
CA THR A 15 -20.56 28.05 -22.25
C THR A 15 -22.04 27.67 -22.33
N ALA A 16 -22.41 26.53 -21.76
CA ALA A 16 -23.80 26.08 -21.70
C ALA A 16 -24.68 27.06 -20.89
N LEU A 17 -24.19 27.53 -19.74
CA LEU A 17 -24.89 28.54 -18.94
C LEU A 17 -25.10 29.84 -19.73
N ARG A 18 -24.11 30.28 -20.50
CA ARG A 18 -24.23 31.48 -21.33
C ARG A 18 -25.32 31.32 -22.39
N SER A 19 -25.32 30.21 -23.13
CA SER A 19 -26.36 29.92 -24.12
C SER A 19 -27.75 29.99 -23.50
N LEU A 20 -27.92 29.39 -22.32
CA LEU A 20 -29.19 29.41 -21.61
C LEU A 20 -29.61 30.84 -21.20
N LEU A 21 -28.68 31.67 -20.74
CA LEU A 21 -29.00 33.06 -20.37
C LEU A 21 -29.40 33.89 -21.60
N ASP A 22 -28.73 33.68 -22.74
CA ASP A 22 -29.06 34.32 -24.02
C ASP A 22 -30.46 33.88 -24.50
N GLU A 23 -30.78 32.58 -24.42
CA GLU A 23 -32.09 32.00 -24.76
C GLU A 23 -33.23 32.55 -23.90
N LEU A 24 -32.96 32.86 -22.64
CA LEU A 24 -33.93 33.44 -21.71
C LEU A 24 -33.99 34.97 -21.78
N GLU A 25 -33.25 35.59 -22.72
CA GLU A 25 -33.16 37.05 -22.91
C GLU A 25 -32.69 37.81 -21.65
N TYR A 26 -31.85 37.18 -20.82
CA TYR A 26 -31.34 37.82 -19.61
C TYR A 26 -30.14 38.71 -19.94
N SER A 27 -30.17 39.95 -19.45
CA SER A 27 -29.01 40.85 -19.52
C SER A 27 -27.97 40.46 -18.46
N TYR A 28 -26.71 40.31 -18.85
CA TYR A 28 -25.61 39.99 -17.94
C TYR A 28 -24.28 40.65 -18.34
N GLU A 29 -23.39 40.82 -17.35
CA GLU A 29 -22.02 41.28 -17.54
C GLU A 29 -21.04 40.14 -17.19
N ARG A 30 -20.05 39.89 -18.05
CA ARG A 30 -19.02 38.87 -17.80
C ARG A 30 -17.75 39.51 -17.24
N LYS A 31 -17.34 39.04 -16.06
CA LYS A 31 -16.03 39.36 -15.45
C LYS A 31 -15.23 38.10 -15.18
N ASN A 32 -13.93 38.14 -15.50
CA ASN A 32 -13.01 37.09 -15.10
C ASN A 32 -12.49 37.41 -13.69
N VAL A 33 -12.76 36.53 -12.74
CA VAL A 33 -12.34 36.69 -11.34
C VAL A 33 -11.59 35.44 -10.88
N HIS A 34 -10.73 35.61 -9.89
CA HIS A 34 -9.97 34.51 -9.29
C HIS A 34 -10.65 34.05 -8.00
N ARG A 35 -10.73 32.72 -7.79
CA ARG A 35 -11.20 32.13 -6.54
C ARG A 35 -10.13 31.20 -5.98
N SER A 36 -9.56 31.56 -4.84
CA SER A 36 -8.65 30.70 -4.09
C SER A 36 -9.43 29.58 -3.39
N TYR A 37 -8.88 28.38 -3.41
CA TYR A 37 -9.34 27.26 -2.59
C TYR A 37 -8.11 26.58 -1.97
N SER A 38 -8.28 26.07 -0.76
CA SER A 38 -7.21 25.35 -0.06
C SER A 38 -7.37 23.85 -0.30
N SER A 39 -6.29 23.19 -0.70
CA SER A 39 -6.15 21.74 -0.59
C SER A 39 -5.15 21.44 0.52
N VAL A 40 -5.43 20.40 1.30
CA VAL A 40 -4.56 19.95 2.38
C VAL A 40 -3.92 18.64 1.94
N ALA A 41 -2.60 18.65 1.72
CA ALA A 41 -1.81 17.46 1.49
C ALA A 41 -0.94 17.21 2.72
N ILE A 42 -1.39 16.35 3.62
CA ILE A 42 -0.64 15.97 4.82
C ILE A 42 -0.09 14.57 4.58
N VAL A 43 1.23 14.45 4.39
CA VAL A 43 1.95 13.17 4.48
C VAL A 43 2.51 13.07 5.89
N ILE A 44 1.70 12.60 6.84
CA ILE A 44 2.18 12.22 8.18
C ILE A 44 2.72 10.79 8.09
N ALA A 45 3.97 10.59 8.49
CA ALA A 45 4.47 9.26 8.81
C ALA A 45 3.76 8.76 10.07
N LEU A 46 2.81 7.85 9.90
CA LEU A 46 2.13 7.20 11.02
C LEU A 46 3.00 6.03 11.47
N GLU A 47 3.63 6.15 12.63
CA GLU A 47 4.34 5.04 13.26
C GLU A 47 3.32 3.94 13.61
N ARG A 48 3.54 2.72 13.10
CA ARG A 48 2.70 1.55 13.37
C ARG A 48 3.52 0.53 14.14
N THR A 49 3.01 0.08 15.27
CA THR A 49 3.62 -1.00 16.06
C THR A 49 3.07 -2.35 15.63
N ALA A 50 3.94 -3.34 15.48
CA ALA A 50 3.58 -4.72 15.17
C ALA A 50 3.82 -5.61 16.40
N MET A 51 2.90 -6.54 16.66
CA MET A 51 3.13 -7.61 17.62
C MET A 51 4.15 -8.60 17.03
N VAL A 52 5.19 -8.91 17.79
CA VAL A 52 6.29 -9.80 17.37
C VAL A 52 6.23 -11.10 18.16
N TYR A 53 6.14 -12.23 17.45
CA TYR A 53 6.31 -13.56 18.02
C TYR A 53 7.79 -13.95 17.93
N ARG A 54 8.49 -13.85 19.07
CA ARG A 54 9.94 -14.12 19.17
C ARG A 54 10.23 -15.52 19.67
N TYR A 55 11.14 -16.20 18.99
CA TYR A 55 11.64 -17.54 19.32
C TYR A 55 13.15 -17.50 19.51
N ILE A 56 13.62 -17.86 20.70
CA ILE A 56 15.05 -17.94 21.03
C ILE A 56 15.48 -19.40 20.98
N ILE A 57 16.35 -19.74 20.02
CA ILE A 57 16.81 -21.10 19.75
C ILE A 57 18.23 -21.26 20.29
N LYS A 58 18.32 -21.78 21.52
CA LYS A 58 19.58 -21.90 22.27
C LYS A 58 20.65 -22.74 21.55
N ASN A 59 20.24 -23.85 20.91
CA ASN A 59 21.18 -24.81 20.30
C ASN A 59 22.03 -24.23 19.16
N ILE A 60 21.54 -23.16 18.51
CA ILE A 60 22.23 -22.51 17.40
C ILE A 60 22.47 -21.02 17.66
N SER A 61 22.28 -20.59 18.92
CA SER A 61 22.38 -19.19 19.35
C SER A 61 21.68 -18.21 18.39
N ALA A 62 20.45 -18.53 17.99
CA ALA A 62 19.68 -17.73 17.04
C ALA A 62 18.35 -17.27 17.63
N THR A 63 17.85 -16.14 17.12
CA THR A 63 16.53 -15.59 17.39
C THR A 63 15.75 -15.49 16.08
N ILE A 64 14.51 -15.95 16.09
CA ILE A 64 13.58 -15.79 14.97
C ILE A 64 12.38 -14.97 15.44
N ASP A 65 12.08 -13.91 14.72
CA ASP A 65 10.92 -13.06 14.92
C ASP A 65 9.92 -13.27 13.78
N VAL A 66 8.64 -13.43 14.11
CA VAL A 66 7.54 -13.42 13.14
C VAL A 66 6.61 -12.28 13.48
N TRP A 67 6.33 -11.41 12.51
CA TRP A 67 5.52 -10.22 12.74
C TRP A 67 4.77 -9.81 11.48
N GLU A 68 3.76 -8.95 11.63
CA GLU A 68 2.96 -8.45 10.50
C GLU A 68 3.12 -6.94 10.34
N GLU A 69 3.48 -6.52 9.13
CA GLU A 69 3.28 -5.14 8.70
C GLU A 69 1.87 -5.00 8.17
N ARG A 70 1.16 -3.94 8.57
CA ARG A 70 -0.17 -3.64 8.05
C ARG A 70 -0.07 -2.43 7.13
N PRO A 71 0.29 -2.56 5.85
CA PRO A 71 0.08 -1.49 4.89
C PRO A 71 -1.43 -1.27 4.68
N ASN A 72 -1.80 -0.12 4.11
CA ASN A 72 -3.21 0.29 3.97
C ASN A 72 -4.12 -0.70 3.22
N SER A 73 -3.55 -1.65 2.46
CA SER A 73 -4.28 -2.60 1.63
C SER A 73 -4.35 -4.03 2.19
N GLY A 74 -3.55 -4.40 3.21
CA GLY A 74 -3.66 -5.71 3.85
C GLY A 74 -2.35 -6.20 4.49
N ASN A 75 -2.42 -7.14 5.44
CA ASN A 75 -1.25 -7.53 6.24
C ASN A 75 -0.21 -8.31 5.41
N ILE A 76 1.06 -8.01 5.65
CA ILE A 76 2.22 -8.74 5.13
C ILE A 76 2.96 -9.34 6.34
N THR A 77 3.06 -10.67 6.39
CA THR A 77 3.80 -11.37 7.44
C THR A 77 5.26 -11.50 7.04
N TYR A 78 6.15 -11.13 7.97
CA TYR A 78 7.60 -11.26 7.84
C TYR A 78 8.13 -12.28 8.83
N ILE A 79 9.21 -12.96 8.42
CA ILE A 79 10.06 -13.76 9.29
C ILE A 79 11.47 -13.18 9.22
N GLU A 80 12.04 -12.86 10.38
CA GLU A 80 13.37 -12.32 10.53
C GLU A 80 14.20 -13.25 11.42
N ALA A 81 15.38 -13.65 10.97
CA ALA A 81 16.28 -14.51 11.74
C ALA A 81 17.62 -13.79 11.99
N ARG A 82 18.11 -13.86 13.22
CA ARG A 82 19.38 -13.28 13.67
C ARG A 82 20.16 -14.30 14.48
N GLY A 83 21.45 -14.46 14.22
CA GLY A 83 22.32 -15.37 14.97
C GLY A 83 23.70 -15.49 14.32
N GLU A 84 24.62 -16.17 14.99
CA GLU A 84 26.02 -16.27 14.55
C GLU A 84 26.22 -17.30 13.43
N ASP A 85 25.49 -18.42 13.48
CA ASP A 85 25.62 -19.52 12.52
C ASP A 85 24.60 -19.42 11.38
N ASN A 86 24.94 -18.62 10.38
CA ASN A 86 24.11 -18.42 9.19
C ASN A 86 23.77 -19.73 8.46
N SER A 87 24.64 -20.74 8.52
CA SER A 87 24.42 -22.02 7.82
C SER A 87 23.24 -22.78 8.42
N LYS A 88 23.18 -22.87 9.76
CA LYS A 88 22.08 -23.52 10.47
C LYS A 88 20.78 -22.74 10.39
N ILE A 89 20.87 -21.40 10.37
CA ILE A 89 19.69 -20.54 10.15
C ILE A 89 19.09 -20.81 8.77
N LYS A 90 19.93 -20.91 7.72
CA LYS A 90 19.47 -21.25 6.37
C LYS A 90 18.82 -22.63 6.31
N GLU A 91 19.44 -23.65 6.91
CA GLU A 91 18.88 -25.00 6.97
C GLU A 91 17.50 -25.02 7.66
N LEU A 92 17.37 -24.30 8.78
CA LEU A 92 16.11 -24.17 9.51
C LEU A 92 15.03 -23.48 8.67
N LEU A 93 15.36 -22.37 7.99
CA LEU A 93 14.42 -21.67 7.12
C LEU A 93 14.04 -22.48 5.88
N GLN A 94 14.95 -23.30 5.36
CA GLN A 94 14.67 -24.24 4.28
C GLN A 94 13.65 -25.30 4.73
N LYS A 95 13.92 -26.01 5.84
CA LYS A 95 12.99 -26.99 6.42
C LYS A 95 11.63 -26.38 6.76
N PHE A 96 11.62 -25.13 7.24
CA PHE A 96 10.39 -24.38 7.46
C PHE A 96 9.60 -24.19 6.15
N SER A 97 10.28 -23.80 5.06
CA SER A 97 9.63 -23.58 3.77
C SER A 97 9.03 -24.88 3.18
N GLU A 98 9.65 -26.02 3.45
CA GLU A 98 9.19 -27.35 3.03
C GLU A 98 8.00 -27.86 3.86
N LYS A 99 7.87 -27.41 5.11
CA LYS A 99 6.76 -27.79 6.01
C LYS A 99 5.44 -27.07 5.66
N LEU A 100 5.51 -25.96 4.92
CA LEU A 100 4.32 -25.18 4.56
C LEU A 100 3.55 -25.85 3.42
N PRO A 101 2.20 -25.72 3.38
CA PRO A 101 1.38 -26.32 2.33
C PRO A 101 1.65 -25.74 0.93
N ARG A 102 2.30 -24.57 0.87
CA ARG A 102 2.86 -23.98 -0.34
C ARG A 102 4.17 -23.28 0.00
N LYS A 103 4.96 -22.95 -1.02
CA LYS A 103 6.17 -22.15 -0.82
C LYS A 103 5.82 -20.77 -0.23
N PRO A 104 6.59 -20.26 0.76
CA PRO A 104 6.28 -19.01 1.44
C PRO A 104 6.17 -17.79 0.51
N TRP A 105 6.86 -17.79 -0.63
CA TRP A 105 6.83 -16.71 -1.64
C TRP A 105 5.76 -16.84 -2.72
N GLU A 106 4.94 -17.90 -2.71
CA GLU A 106 3.91 -18.16 -3.74
C GLU A 106 2.56 -17.54 -3.37
N TYR A 107 2.47 -16.21 -3.40
CA TYR A 107 1.21 -15.49 -3.13
C TYR A 107 0.11 -15.82 -4.16
N THR A 108 -1.10 -16.09 -3.67
CA THR A 108 -2.30 -16.26 -4.53
C THR A 108 -2.68 -14.94 -5.19
N ILE A 109 -3.44 -15.01 -6.29
CA ILE A 109 -3.95 -13.82 -7.00
C ILE A 109 -4.77 -12.93 -6.03
N THR A 110 -5.64 -13.53 -5.22
CA THR A 110 -6.44 -12.81 -4.21
C THR A 110 -5.56 -12.12 -3.17
N GLN A 111 -4.49 -12.76 -2.70
CA GLN A 111 -3.54 -12.15 -1.76
C GLN A 111 -2.74 -11.02 -2.39
N LYS A 112 -2.35 -11.14 -3.66
CA LYS A 112 -1.65 -10.08 -4.41
C LYS A 112 -2.55 -8.86 -4.61
N PHE A 113 -3.82 -9.07 -4.97
CA PHE A 113 -4.79 -7.97 -5.10
C PHE A 113 -5.06 -7.30 -3.76
N ARG A 114 -5.32 -8.08 -2.70
CA ARG A 114 -5.56 -7.54 -1.36
C ARG A 114 -4.37 -6.73 -0.87
N ASN A 115 -3.18 -7.31 -0.85
CA ASN A 115 -2.00 -6.68 -0.25
C ASN A 115 -1.29 -5.66 -1.18
N GLY A 116 -1.91 -5.29 -2.31
CA GLY A 116 -1.33 -4.45 -3.35
C GLY A 116 -0.31 -5.22 -4.20
N TRP A 117 -0.61 -5.35 -5.50
CA TRP A 117 0.20 -6.15 -6.44
C TRP A 117 1.66 -5.68 -6.52
N PHE A 118 1.91 -4.39 -6.25
CA PHE A 118 3.23 -3.73 -6.29
C PHE A 118 3.82 -3.43 -4.91
N SER A 119 3.26 -3.98 -3.81
CA SER A 119 3.89 -3.78 -2.50
C SER A 119 5.28 -4.41 -2.48
N GLN A 120 6.27 -3.66 -2.00
CA GLN A 120 7.69 -4.07 -1.98
C GLN A 120 7.89 -5.43 -1.26
N GLY A 121 7.05 -5.75 -0.26
CA GLY A 121 7.09 -7.04 0.45
C GLY A 121 6.67 -8.25 -0.40
N ILE A 122 5.84 -8.06 -1.43
CA ILE A 122 5.40 -9.13 -2.35
C ILE A 122 6.29 -9.18 -3.59
N MET A 123 6.62 -8.02 -4.15
CA MET A 123 7.40 -7.86 -5.36
C MET A 123 8.91 -8.02 -5.08
N GLY A 124 9.32 -9.24 -4.73
CA GLY A 124 10.70 -9.54 -4.36
C GLY A 124 10.85 -10.75 -3.44
N ALA A 125 9.75 -11.22 -2.85
CA ALA A 125 9.76 -12.33 -1.89
C ALA A 125 10.49 -13.57 -2.43
N LYS A 126 10.23 -13.98 -3.68
CA LYS A 126 10.90 -15.13 -4.29
C LYS A 126 12.42 -14.94 -4.35
N LYS A 127 12.89 -13.74 -4.75
CA LYS A 127 14.32 -13.41 -4.82
C LYS A 127 14.96 -13.38 -3.44
N SER A 128 14.26 -12.84 -2.44
CA SER A 128 14.74 -12.80 -1.05
C SER A 128 14.88 -14.20 -0.47
N TRP A 129 13.89 -15.09 -0.69
CA TRP A 129 13.98 -16.48 -0.27
C TRP A 129 15.09 -17.24 -0.98
N GLN A 130 15.24 -17.06 -2.30
CA GLN A 130 16.33 -17.70 -3.06
C GLN A 130 17.73 -17.30 -2.60
N LYS A 131 17.95 -16.07 -2.11
CA LYS A 131 19.26 -15.70 -1.52
C LYS A 131 19.59 -16.47 -0.24
N VAL A 132 18.55 -16.97 0.44
CA VAL A 132 18.68 -17.66 1.72
C VAL A 132 18.81 -19.17 1.50
N ILE A 133 17.92 -19.77 0.71
CA ILE A 133 17.82 -21.22 0.53
C ILE A 133 18.43 -21.76 -0.77
N GLY A 134 18.80 -20.87 -1.70
CA GLY A 134 19.35 -21.20 -3.01
C GLY A 134 20.86 -21.03 -3.09
#